data_AF-A0A3A8U7W3-F1
#
_entry.id   AF-A0A3A8U7W3-F1
#
_cell.length_a   1.000
_cell.length_b   1.000
_cell.length_c   1.000
_cell.angle_alpha   90.00
_cell.angle_beta   90.00
_cell.angle_gamma   90.00
#
_symmetry.space_group_name_H-M   'P 1'
#
loop_
_entity.id
_entity.type
_entity.pdbx_description
1 polymer ?
#
loop_
_entity_poly.entity_id
_entity_poly.type
_entity_poly.pdbx_seq_one_letter_code
_entity_poly.pdbx_strand_id
1 'polypeptide(L)'
;MVLPDEFISNYYGVDVSTLDEYVFSMSETAVSAETIAILKSKDSGSTDALAASLQTVIDQKRSEMENYLPDQFQIVDKSSVHVEGNYVYLVISEHADSISQIILDGIR
;
A
#
# COMPACT_ATOMS: atom_id res chain seq x y z
N MET A 1 -1.91 3.02 13.98
CA MET A 1 -3.14 2.29 14.39
C MET A 1 -2.96 0.82 14.05
N VAL A 2 -3.43 -0.11 14.87
CA VAL A 2 -3.51 -1.53 14.45
C VAL A 2 -4.80 -1.68 13.65
N LEU A 3 -4.70 -2.03 12.37
CA LEU A 3 -5.87 -2.27 11.54
C LEU A 3 -6.39 -3.70 11.80
N PRO A 4 -7.70 -3.90 12.02
CA PRO A 4 -8.27 -5.23 12.12
C PRO A 4 -8.12 -6.02 10.82
N ASP A 5 -7.88 -7.33 10.93
CA ASP A 5 -7.70 -8.22 9.77
C ASP A 5 -8.86 -8.17 8.78
N GLU A 6 -10.09 -8.08 9.28
CA GLU A 6 -11.30 -7.94 8.45
C GLU A 6 -11.29 -6.64 7.64
N PHE A 7 -10.79 -5.54 8.22
CA PHE A 7 -10.64 -4.28 7.51
C PHE A 7 -9.59 -4.41 6.39
N ILE A 8 -8.46 -5.05 6.68
CA ILE A 8 -7.40 -5.28 5.69
C ILE A 8 -7.93 -6.12 4.53
N SER A 9 -8.63 -7.22 4.83
CA SER A 9 -9.25 -8.07 3.80
C SER A 9 -10.26 -7.31 2.95
N ASN A 10 -11.14 -6.53 3.57
CA ASN A 10 -12.22 -5.84 2.86
C ASN A 10 -11.74 -4.63 2.05
N TYR A 11 -10.81 -3.85 2.59
CA TYR A 11 -10.33 -2.61 1.95
C TYR A 11 -9.17 -2.86 1.00
N TYR A 12 -8.17 -3.65 1.42
CA TYR A 12 -6.98 -3.91 0.61
C TYR A 12 -7.12 -5.17 -0.26
N GLY A 13 -8.13 -6.01 -0.04
CA GLY A 13 -8.24 -7.29 -0.77
C GLY A 13 -7.08 -8.24 -0.45
N VAL A 14 -6.56 -8.18 0.78
CA VAL A 14 -5.40 -8.95 1.23
C VAL A 14 -5.82 -9.93 2.33
N ASP A 15 -5.61 -11.23 2.09
CA ASP A 15 -5.74 -12.25 3.11
C ASP A 15 -4.48 -12.28 3.99
N VAL A 16 -4.58 -11.68 5.18
CA VAL A 16 -3.45 -11.59 6.13
C VAL A 16 -2.95 -12.95 6.63
N SER A 17 -3.76 -14.02 6.50
CA SER A 17 -3.32 -15.37 6.88
C SER A 17 -2.20 -15.89 5.97
N THR A 18 -2.08 -15.35 4.76
CA THR A 18 -1.03 -15.65 3.77
C THR A 18 0.28 -14.90 4.02
N LEU A 19 0.28 -13.92 4.94
CA LEU A 19 1.43 -13.08 5.24
C LEU A 19 2.24 -13.63 6.42
N ASP A 20 3.55 -13.46 6.33
CA ASP A 20 4.51 -13.74 7.40
C ASP A 20 4.63 -12.53 8.34
N GLU A 21 4.77 -11.34 7.75
CA GLU A 21 4.85 -10.05 8.44
C GLU A 21 4.11 -8.99 7.63
N TYR A 22 3.51 -8.00 8.29
CA TYR A 22 2.86 -6.89 7.60
C TYR A 22 2.79 -5.62 8.44
N VAL A 23 2.77 -4.49 7.74
CA VAL A 23 2.54 -3.15 8.29
C VAL A 23 1.54 -2.43 7.40
N PHE A 24 0.53 -1.81 8.03
CA PHE A 24 -0.35 -0.86 7.37
C PHE A 24 -0.40 0.44 8.18
N SER A 25 -0.24 1.56 7.49
CA SER A 25 -0.42 2.90 8.01
C SER A 25 -1.18 3.72 6.97
N MET A 26 -2.24 4.41 7.39
CA MET A 26 -3.03 5.26 6.50
C MET A 26 -3.54 6.50 7.24
N SER A 27 -3.87 7.55 6.48
CA SER A 27 -4.58 8.71 7.00
C SER A 27 -5.95 8.31 7.56
N GLU A 28 -6.30 8.87 8.72
CA GLU A 28 -7.64 8.77 9.32
C GLU A 28 -8.63 9.78 8.71
N THR A 29 -8.14 10.70 7.88
CA THR A 29 -8.94 11.75 7.25
C THR A 29 -9.19 11.44 5.77
N ALA A 30 -10.42 11.68 5.31
CA ALA A 30 -10.80 11.50 3.90
C ALA A 30 -10.12 12.50 2.94
N VAL A 31 -9.44 13.52 3.48
CA VAL A 31 -8.75 14.56 2.70
C VAL A 31 -7.27 14.27 2.46
N SER A 32 -6.76 13.14 2.94
CA SER A 32 -5.37 12.73 2.71
C SER A 32 -5.29 11.31 2.16
N ALA A 33 -4.48 11.17 1.11
CA ALA A 33 -4.22 9.91 0.44
C ALA A 33 -3.18 9.05 1.17
N GLU A 34 -2.50 9.60 2.18
CA GLU A 34 -1.32 8.97 2.78
C GLU A 34 -1.59 7.52 3.16
N THR A 35 -0.79 6.62 2.61
CA THR A 35 -0.91 5.18 2.77
C THR A 35 0.47 4.54 2.62
N ILE A 36 0.85 3.73 3.59
CA ILE A 36 2.05 2.89 3.55
C ILE A 36 1.59 1.47 3.89
N ALA A 37 1.80 0.54 2.98
CA ALA A 37 1.58 -0.88 3.20
C ALA A 37 2.86 -1.64 2.87
N ILE A 38 3.32 -2.51 3.78
CA ILE A 38 4.48 -3.37 3.59
C ILE A 38 4.05 -4.78 3.94
N LEU A 39 4.13 -5.69 2.98
CA LEU A 39 3.63 -7.06 3.10
C LEU A 39 4.78 -8.02 2.82
N LYS A 40 5.00 -9.00 3.69
CA LYS A 40 5.91 -10.11 3.46
C LYS A 40 5.11 -11.38 3.27
N SER A 41 5.14 -11.96 2.08
CA SER A 41 4.44 -13.20 1.78
C SER A 41 5.12 -14.41 2.42
N LYS A 42 4.33 -15.37 2.93
CA LYS A 42 4.82 -16.71 3.31
C LYS A 42 5.32 -17.50 2.09
N ASP A 43 4.73 -17.25 0.93
CA ASP A 43 5.07 -17.89 -0.34
C ASP A 43 5.47 -16.85 -1.38
N SER A 44 6.70 -16.96 -1.87
CA SER A 44 7.24 -16.14 -2.96
C SER A 44 6.35 -16.12 -4.22
N GLY A 45 5.59 -17.19 -4.48
CA GLY A 45 4.68 -17.26 -5.63
C GLY A 45 3.42 -16.39 -5.49
N SER A 46 3.18 -15.79 -4.32
CA SER A 46 1.97 -15.00 -4.05
C SER A 46 2.16 -13.50 -4.20
N THR A 47 3.36 -13.02 -4.52
CA THR A 47 3.66 -11.58 -4.61
C THR A 47 2.87 -10.87 -5.71
N ASP A 48 2.58 -11.55 -6.81
CA ASP A 48 1.79 -10.99 -7.91
C ASP A 48 0.34 -10.69 -7.48
N ALA A 49 -0.25 -11.58 -6.70
CA ALA A 49 -1.60 -11.38 -6.16
C ALA A 49 -1.62 -10.20 -5.17
N LEU A 50 -0.63 -10.12 -4.27
CA LEU A 50 -0.49 -9.00 -3.35
C LEU A 50 -0.27 -7.67 -4.09
N ALA A 51 0.52 -7.69 -5.16
CA ALA A 51 0.77 -6.50 -5.96
C ALA A 51 -0.49 -6.02 -6.67
N ALA A 52 -1.28 -6.93 -7.22
CA ALA A 52 -2.58 -6.61 -7.82
C ALA A 52 -3.58 -6.04 -6.79
N SER A 53 -3.60 -6.59 -5.57
CA SER A 53 -4.41 -6.06 -4.47
C SER A 53 -4.02 -4.62 -4.12
N LEU A 54 -2.71 -4.33 -3.97
CA LEU A 54 -2.25 -2.97 -3.69
C LEU A 54 -2.46 -2.01 -4.87
N GLN A 55 -2.35 -2.48 -6.11
CA GLN A 55 -2.65 -1.66 -7.29
C GLN A 55 -4.13 -1.25 -7.32
N THR A 56 -5.02 -2.16 -6.92
CA THR A 56 -6.46 -1.86 -6.81
C THR A 56 -6.71 -0.72 -5.80
N VAL A 57 -5.94 -0.65 -4.71
CA VAL A 57 -6.02 0.43 -3.72
C VAL A 57 -5.58 1.78 -4.31
N ILE A 58 -4.52 1.80 -5.13
CA ILE A 58 -4.11 3.02 -5.87
C ILE A 58 -5.27 3.47 -6.76
N ASP A 59 -5.87 2.56 -7.53
CA ASP A 59 -6.91 2.89 -8.49
C ASP A 59 -8.20 3.40 -7.80
N GLN A 60 -8.56 2.80 -6.66
CA GLN A 60 -9.67 3.28 -5.82
C GLN A 60 -9.42 4.70 -5.32
N LYS A 61 -8.25 4.96 -4.71
CA LYS A 61 -7.90 6.30 -4.21
C LYS A 61 -7.82 7.33 -5.32
N ARG A 62 -7.31 6.95 -6.50
CA ARG A 62 -7.26 7.83 -7.67
C ARG A 62 -8.67 8.27 -8.06
N SER A 63 -9.60 7.32 -8.16
CA SER A 63 -11.02 7.57 -8.48
C SER A 63 -11.72 8.44 -7.42
N GLU A 64 -11.48 8.18 -6.13
CA GLU A 64 -12.05 8.95 -5.02
C GLU A 64 -11.61 10.42 -5.03
N MET A 65 -10.39 10.70 -5.49
CA MET A 65 -9.77 12.03 -5.35
C MET A 65 -9.81 12.88 -6.61
N GLU A 66 -9.92 12.27 -7.80
CA GLU A 66 -9.83 12.95 -9.10
C GLU A 66 -10.71 14.21 -9.20
N ASN A 67 -11.92 14.18 -8.65
CA ASN A 67 -12.90 15.27 -8.78
C ASN A 67 -12.92 16.24 -7.58
N TYR A 68 -12.24 15.92 -6.48
CA TYR A 68 -12.42 16.61 -5.20
C TYR A 68 -11.13 17.13 -4.58
N LEU A 69 -10.00 16.45 -4.80
CA LEU A 69 -8.73 16.73 -4.12
C LEU A 69 -7.57 16.61 -5.13
N PRO A 70 -7.38 17.60 -6.03
CA PRO A 70 -6.39 17.53 -7.11
C PRO A 70 -4.95 17.36 -6.59
N ASP A 71 -4.60 17.98 -5.46
CA ASP A 71 -3.28 17.83 -4.86
C ASP A 71 -3.03 16.38 -4.38
N GLN A 72 -4.04 15.78 -3.75
CA GLN A 72 -3.94 14.38 -3.29
C GLN A 72 -3.97 13.39 -4.45
N PHE A 73 -4.77 13.67 -5.49
CA PHE A 73 -4.77 12.89 -6.72
C PHE A 73 -3.36 12.80 -7.32
N GLN A 74 -2.60 13.90 -7.37
CA GLN A 74 -1.23 13.87 -7.89
C GLN A 74 -0.28 13.01 -7.05
N ILE A 75 -0.49 12.93 -5.74
CA ILE A 75 0.28 12.06 -4.85
C ILE A 75 -0.03 10.59 -5.15
N VAL A 76 -1.32 10.24 -5.29
CA VAL A 76 -1.76 8.88 -5.66
C VAL A 76 -1.24 8.51 -7.04
N ASP A 77 -1.32 9.42 -8.00
CA ASP A 77 -0.96 9.13 -9.40
C ASP A 77 0.52 8.81 -9.59
N LYS A 78 1.39 9.41 -8.76
CA LYS A 78 2.83 9.13 -8.72
C LYS A 78 3.20 7.87 -7.96
N SER A 79 2.26 7.28 -7.21
CA SER A 79 2.54 6.09 -6.42
C SER A 79 2.62 4.84 -7.28
N SER A 80 3.38 3.86 -6.83
CA SER A 80 3.51 2.55 -7.47
C SER A 80 3.66 1.46 -6.43
N VAL A 81 3.32 0.24 -6.83
CA VAL A 81 3.59 -0.97 -6.06
C VAL A 81 4.99 -1.48 -6.40
N HIS A 82 5.73 -1.89 -5.38
CA HIS A 82 7.08 -2.44 -5.51
C HIS A 82 7.11 -3.88 -5.01
N VAL A 83 7.90 -4.72 -5.70
CA VAL A 83 8.10 -6.13 -5.36
C VAL A 83 9.59 -6.40 -5.21
N GLU A 84 10.00 -6.90 -4.04
CA GLU A 84 11.38 -7.19 -3.68
C GLU A 84 11.46 -8.55 -2.97
N GLY A 85 11.79 -9.61 -3.71
CA GLY A 85 11.75 -10.98 -3.19
C GLY A 85 10.34 -11.36 -2.73
N ASN A 86 10.16 -11.69 -1.44
CA ASN A 86 8.85 -11.98 -0.85
C ASN A 86 8.11 -10.73 -0.35
N TYR A 87 8.72 -9.55 -0.46
CA TYR A 87 8.11 -8.31 -0.03
C TYR A 87 7.35 -7.63 -1.16
N VAL A 88 6.18 -7.11 -0.84
CA VAL A 88 5.38 -6.24 -1.69
C VAL A 88 5.00 -5.02 -0.87
N TYR A 89 5.26 -3.82 -1.38
CA TYR A 89 4.94 -2.59 -0.66
C TYR A 89 4.36 -1.49 -1.55
N LEU A 90 3.56 -0.63 -0.92
CA LEU A 90 2.92 0.54 -1.50
C LEU A 90 3.25 1.75 -0.63
N VAL A 91 3.64 2.85 -1.27
CA VAL A 91 3.82 4.15 -0.62
C VAL A 91 3.07 5.23 -1.41
N ILE A 92 2.06 5.80 -0.78
CA ILE A 92 1.34 7.01 -1.21
C ILE A 92 1.70 8.09 -0.19
N SER A 93 2.59 9.01 -0.56
CA SER A 93 3.01 10.14 0.28
C SER A 93 3.79 11.14 -0.57
N GLU A 94 3.85 12.40 -0.15
CA GLU A 94 4.75 13.40 -0.74
C GLU A 94 6.24 13.01 -0.59
N HIS A 95 6.54 12.13 0.37
CA HIS A 95 7.89 11.63 0.64
C HIS A 95 8.11 10.20 0.12
N ALA A 96 7.36 9.77 -0.90
CA ALA A 96 7.37 8.40 -1.40
C ALA A 96 8.78 7.86 -1.66
N ASP A 97 9.64 8.60 -2.37
CA ASP A 97 11.00 8.17 -2.69
C ASP A 97 11.85 7.90 -1.45
N SER A 98 11.78 8.78 -0.44
CA SER A 98 12.57 8.64 0.79
C SER A 98 12.08 7.47 1.65
N ILE A 99 10.76 7.29 1.74
CA ILE A 99 10.15 6.18 2.47
C ILE A 99 10.50 4.85 1.77
N SER A 100 10.33 4.77 0.45
CA SER A 100 10.67 3.58 -0.33
C SER A 100 12.14 3.19 -0.18
N GLN A 101 13.06 4.17 -0.15
CA GLN A 101 14.48 3.91 0.11
C GLN A 101 14.71 3.31 1.50
N ILE A 102 14.08 3.86 2.54
CA ILE A 102 14.18 3.32 3.92
C ILE A 102 13.63 1.89 4.00
N ILE A 103 12.49 1.63 3.36
CA ILE A 103 11.89 0.28 3.29
C ILE A 103 12.89 -0.67 2.62
N LEU A 104 13.40 -0.30 1.44
CA LEU A 104 14.32 -1.11 0.67
C LEU A 104 15.60 -1.44 1.45
N ASP A 105 16.15 -0.49 2.17
CA ASP A 105 17.34 -0.70 3.00
C ASP A 105 17.06 -1.57 4.24
N GLY A 106 15.83 -1.54 4.77
CA GLY A 106 15.41 -2.32 5.93
C GLY A 106 15.01 -3.76 5.64
N ILE A 107 14.57 -4.07 4.42
CA ILE A 107 14.15 -5.42 4.00
C ILE A 107 15.25 -6.25 3.33
N ARG A 108 16.41 -5.63 3.07
CA ARG A 108 17.60 -6.25 2.46
C ARG A 108 18.45 -7.03 3.46
#